data_AF-Q16TH9-F1
#
_entry.id   AF-Q16TH9-F1
#
_cell.length_a   1.000
_cell.length_b   1.000
_cell.length_c   1.000
_cell.angle_alpha   90.00
_cell.angle_beta   90.00
_cell.angle_gamma   90.00
#
_symmetry.space_group_name_H-M   'P 1'
#
loop_
_entity.id
_entity.type
_entity.pdbx_description
1 polymer ?
#
loop_
_entity_poly.entity_id
_entity_poly.type
_entity_poly.pdbx_seq_one_letter_code
_entity_poly.pdbx_strand_id
1 'polypeptide(L)'
;MIVVVLTKVAETTTNEATGEITTTAASEKPGECSGKHDRRSTCNKVNEMLNKNTDVHKIDNAFLRTFLDNNLQSHLRVPVADAIGFISNFSKIACCFTSMGPEVKKIVDEKLKSFTSCKSSKDSTDSKCSQDSSTGGQFDQITSKIKECVSSKAKGNK
;
A
#
# COMPACT_ATOMS: atom_id res chain seq x y z
N MET A 1 -15.45 24.58 51.04
CA MET A 1 -16.76 24.97 50.47
C MET A 1 -16.45 25.43 49.05
N ILE A 2 -16.87 24.80 47.96
CA ILE A 2 -18.15 24.16 47.64
C ILE A 2 -17.91 22.71 47.20
N VAL A 3 -18.79 21.85 47.71
CA VAL A 3 -18.96 20.45 47.33
C VAL A 3 -19.99 20.43 46.20
N VAL A 4 -19.66 19.85 45.05
CA VAL A 4 -20.67 19.39 44.08
C VAL A 4 -20.51 17.87 43.97
N VAL A 5 -21.25 17.19 44.83
CA VAL A 5 -21.71 15.82 44.65
C VAL A 5 -23.03 15.91 43.88
N LEU A 6 -23.34 14.88 43.07
CA LEU A 6 -24.66 14.40 42.57
C LEU A 6 -24.47 13.96 41.09
N THR A 7 -24.85 12.79 40.59
CA THR A 7 -25.40 11.53 41.14
C THR A 7 -25.27 10.49 40.01
N LYS A 8 -25.08 9.21 40.36
CA LYS A 8 -25.30 8.05 39.47
C LYS A 8 -26.74 8.04 38.92
N VAL A 9 -26.97 7.31 37.82
CA VAL A 9 -27.92 6.16 37.74
C VAL A 9 -27.82 5.50 36.34
N ALA A 10 -27.77 4.16 36.35
CA ALA A 10 -27.82 3.23 35.22
C ALA A 10 -29.29 3.07 34.73
N GLU A 11 -29.70 2.44 33.63
CA GLU A 11 -29.49 1.07 33.13
C GLU A 11 -30.46 0.85 31.92
N THR A 12 -30.06 0.00 30.95
CA THR A 12 -30.88 -0.98 30.15
C THR A 12 -31.90 -0.42 29.12
N THR A 13 -32.04 -0.88 27.85
CA THR A 13 -32.17 -2.27 27.34
C THR A 13 -32.07 -2.30 25.79
N THR A 14 -31.16 -3.12 25.27
CA THR A 14 -31.27 -4.18 24.24
C THR A 14 -32.01 -3.95 22.90
N ASN A 15 -31.30 -4.22 21.78
CA ASN A 15 -31.74 -5.24 20.82
C ASN A 15 -30.52 -5.95 20.18
N GLU A 16 -30.65 -7.27 20.12
CA GLU A 16 -29.71 -8.34 19.78
C GLU A 16 -29.25 -8.25 18.30
N ALA A 17 -28.09 -8.74 17.85
CA ALA A 17 -27.71 -10.15 17.88
C ALA A 17 -26.23 -10.39 17.50
N THR A 18 -25.61 -11.30 18.27
CA THR A 18 -24.66 -12.35 17.86
C THR A 18 -23.21 -11.99 17.46
N GLY A 19 -22.27 -12.40 18.33
CA GLY A 19 -21.00 -12.99 17.86
C GLY A 19 -19.73 -12.54 18.59
N GLU A 20 -19.52 -13.03 19.81
CA GLU A 20 -18.21 -13.16 20.47
C GLU A 20 -17.17 -13.80 19.54
N ILE A 21 -15.95 -13.24 19.42
CA ILE A 21 -14.69 -14.03 19.43
C ILE A 21 -13.52 -13.17 19.97
N THR A 22 -13.25 -13.39 21.26
CA THR A 22 -11.96 -13.71 21.90
C THR A 22 -10.66 -13.28 21.22
N THR A 23 -9.93 -12.40 21.91
CA THR A 23 -8.50 -12.15 21.70
C THR A 23 -7.70 -13.33 22.25
N THR A 24 -7.05 -14.10 21.38
CA THR A 24 -6.01 -15.06 21.77
C THR A 24 -4.73 -14.74 21.03
N ALA A 25 -3.71 -14.37 21.79
CA ALA A 25 -2.33 -14.35 21.34
C ALA A 25 -1.90 -15.78 21.00
N ALA A 26 -1.49 -16.01 19.76
CA ALA A 26 -0.79 -17.22 19.36
C ALA A 26 0.54 -16.83 18.72
N SER A 27 1.63 -17.07 19.45
CA SER A 27 2.96 -17.20 18.87
C SER A 27 2.97 -18.43 17.98
N GLU A 28 3.19 -18.25 16.68
CA GLU A 28 3.40 -19.38 15.77
C GLU A 28 4.66 -19.19 14.92
N LYS A 29 5.49 -20.24 15.00
CA LYS A 29 6.72 -20.45 14.23
C LYS A 29 6.42 -20.47 12.72
N PRO A 30 7.41 -20.15 11.87
CA PRO A 30 7.27 -20.25 10.43
C PRO A 30 7.34 -21.72 10.02
N GLY A 31 6.17 -22.34 9.88
CA GLY A 31 6.04 -23.69 9.37
C GLY A 31 4.60 -23.99 9.03
N GLU A 32 4.29 -23.87 7.74
CA GLU A 32 3.30 -24.65 6.97
C GLU A 32 2.45 -23.74 6.07
N CYS A 33 2.81 -23.74 4.78
CA CYS A 33 2.05 -23.11 3.70
C CYS A 33 0.75 -23.89 3.44
N SER A 34 -0.18 -23.92 4.39
CA SER A 34 -1.57 -24.34 4.17
C SER A 34 -2.36 -23.16 3.58
N GLY A 35 -1.98 -22.77 2.37
CA GLY A 35 -2.50 -21.57 1.70
C GLY A 35 -3.98 -21.69 1.35
N LYS A 36 -4.86 -21.14 2.19
CA LYS A 36 -6.20 -20.75 1.71
C LYS A 36 -5.99 -19.78 0.55
N HIS A 37 -6.53 -20.13 -0.61
CA HIS A 37 -6.62 -19.25 -1.77
C HIS A 37 -7.48 -18.03 -1.39
N ASP A 38 -6.83 -17.01 -0.84
CA ASP A 38 -7.47 -15.85 -0.25
C ASP A 38 -6.99 -14.59 -0.98
N ARG A 39 -7.97 -13.81 -1.44
CA ARG A 39 -7.74 -12.53 -2.13
C ARG A 39 -6.96 -11.57 -1.24
N ARG A 40 -7.24 -11.59 0.08
CA ARG A 40 -6.50 -10.76 1.05
C ARG A 40 -5.03 -11.15 1.12
N SER A 41 -4.74 -12.44 1.12
CA SER A 41 -3.36 -12.97 1.06
C SER A 41 -2.63 -12.55 -0.22
N THR A 42 -3.29 -12.61 -1.38
CA THR A 42 -2.74 -12.12 -2.66
C THR A 42 -2.40 -10.62 -2.59
N CYS A 43 -3.33 -9.78 -2.14
CA CYS A 43 -3.10 -8.34 -1.99
C CYS A 43 -1.97 -8.02 -1.02
N ASN A 44 -1.90 -8.72 0.11
CA ASN A 44 -0.83 -8.55 1.10
C ASN A 44 0.55 -8.87 0.52
N LYS A 45 0.69 -9.97 -0.25
CA LYS A 45 1.96 -10.33 -0.92
C LYS A 45 2.41 -9.27 -1.91
N VAL A 46 1.49 -8.71 -2.70
CA VAL A 46 1.83 -7.64 -3.65
C VAL A 46 2.29 -6.37 -2.92
N ASN A 47 1.60 -5.99 -1.84
CA ASN A 47 2.01 -4.85 -1.01
C ASN A 47 3.37 -5.07 -0.35
N GLU A 48 3.66 -6.28 0.12
CA GLU A 48 4.97 -6.62 0.68
C GLU A 48 6.10 -6.46 -0.35
N MET A 49 5.90 -6.95 -1.59
CA MET A 49 6.86 -6.77 -2.67
C MET A 49 7.09 -5.30 -3.05
N LEU A 50 6.04 -4.48 -3.02
CA LEU A 50 6.14 -3.04 -3.24
C LEU A 50 6.93 -2.36 -2.11
N ASN A 51 6.63 -2.67 -0.86
CA ASN A 51 7.24 -2.00 0.28
C ASN A 51 8.72 -2.39 0.46
N LYS A 52 9.06 -3.66 0.24
CA LYS A 52 10.43 -4.18 0.41
C LYS A 52 11.45 -3.49 -0.49
N ASN A 53 11.05 -3.05 -1.68
CA ASN A 53 11.97 -2.56 -2.70
C ASN A 53 12.04 -1.04 -2.81
N THR A 54 11.09 -0.31 -2.21
CA THR A 54 10.90 1.12 -2.50
C THR A 54 11.37 2.04 -1.38
N ASP A 55 11.39 1.57 -0.13
CA ASP A 55 11.94 2.28 1.03
C ASP A 55 11.48 3.75 1.18
N VAL A 56 10.33 4.14 0.63
CA VAL A 56 9.81 5.52 0.67
C VAL A 56 9.65 6.03 2.10
N HIS A 57 9.34 5.13 3.04
CA HIS A 57 9.25 5.45 4.47
C HIS A 57 10.58 5.94 5.09
N LYS A 58 11.73 5.64 4.46
CA LYS A 58 13.07 6.06 4.90
C LYS A 58 13.48 7.44 4.33
N ILE A 59 12.63 8.08 3.53
CA ILE A 59 12.92 9.41 2.99
C ILE A 59 12.70 10.47 4.08
N ASP A 60 13.75 11.21 4.41
CA ASP A 60 13.75 12.19 5.50
C ASP A 60 12.85 13.39 5.21
N ASN A 61 12.82 13.86 3.96
CA ASN A 61 12.03 15.03 3.62
C ASN A 61 10.53 14.71 3.57
N ALA A 62 9.76 15.29 4.50
CA ALA A 62 8.34 15.02 4.61
C ALA A 62 7.54 15.37 3.35
N PHE A 63 7.85 16.46 2.64
CA PHE A 63 7.16 16.82 1.41
C PHE A 63 7.40 15.80 0.30
N LEU A 64 8.66 15.40 0.11
CA LEU A 64 9.02 14.40 -0.88
C LEU A 64 8.42 13.03 -0.55
N ARG A 65 8.50 12.62 0.73
CA ARG A 65 7.91 11.37 1.22
C ARG A 65 6.41 11.33 0.98
N THR A 66 5.67 12.36 1.42
CA THR A 66 4.22 12.45 1.21
C THR A 66 3.86 12.49 -0.26
N PHE A 67 4.63 13.22 -1.09
CA PHE A 67 4.43 13.23 -2.54
C PHE A 67 4.57 11.83 -3.14
N LEU A 68 5.64 11.10 -2.81
CA LEU A 68 5.88 9.75 -3.34
C LEU A 68 4.85 8.75 -2.82
N ASP A 69 4.49 8.79 -1.54
CA ASP A 69 3.48 7.91 -0.96
C ASP A 69 2.11 8.13 -1.62
N ASN A 70 1.70 9.39 -1.82
CA ASN A 70 0.44 9.70 -2.50
C ASN A 70 0.45 9.19 -3.94
N ASN A 71 1.55 9.39 -4.68
CA ASN A 71 1.65 8.91 -6.05
C ASN A 71 1.65 7.37 -6.11
N LEU A 72 2.39 6.69 -5.24
CA LEU A 72 2.37 5.23 -5.13
C LEU A 72 0.99 4.71 -4.79
N GLN A 73 0.28 5.38 -3.88
CA GLN A 73 -1.06 4.94 -3.48
C GLN A 73 -2.05 5.06 -4.64
N SER A 74 -2.14 6.26 -5.24
CA SER A 74 -3.15 6.59 -6.25
C SER A 74 -2.89 5.94 -7.62
N HIS A 75 -1.62 5.85 -8.03
CA HIS A 75 -1.27 5.40 -9.39
C HIS A 75 -0.82 3.94 -9.46
N LEU A 76 -0.43 3.32 -8.33
CA LEU A 76 0.09 1.96 -8.31
C LEU A 76 -0.65 1.01 -7.37
N ARG A 77 -0.61 1.25 -6.05
CA ARG A 77 -1.13 0.32 -5.05
C ARG A 77 -2.62 0.07 -5.20
N VAL A 78 -3.44 1.13 -5.26
CA VAL A 78 -4.90 0.99 -5.41
C VAL A 78 -5.25 0.37 -6.76
N PRO A 79 -4.77 0.89 -7.91
CA PRO A 79 -5.09 0.30 -9.21
C PRO A 79 -4.64 -1.16 -9.39
N VAL A 80 -3.51 -1.54 -8.81
CA VAL A 80 -3.02 -2.93 -8.83
C VAL A 80 -3.89 -3.81 -7.94
N ALA A 81 -4.23 -3.37 -6.72
CA ALA A 81 -5.11 -4.10 -5.82
C ALA A 81 -6.48 -4.37 -6.47
N ASP A 82 -7.06 -3.38 -7.15
CA ASP A 82 -8.31 -3.54 -7.90
C ASP A 82 -8.17 -4.59 -9.01
N ALA A 83 -7.04 -4.59 -9.73
CA ALA A 83 -6.78 -5.53 -10.82
C ALA A 83 -6.62 -6.99 -10.37
N ILE A 84 -6.15 -7.21 -9.13
CA ILE A 84 -5.99 -8.55 -8.55
C ILE A 84 -7.08 -8.93 -7.57
N GLY A 85 -8.02 -8.03 -7.28
CA GLY A 85 -9.01 -8.18 -6.21
C GLY A 85 -9.97 -9.36 -6.37
N PHE A 86 -10.00 -9.98 -7.54
CA PHE A 86 -10.74 -11.21 -7.84
C PHE A 86 -9.86 -12.47 -7.93
N ILE A 87 -8.54 -12.35 -7.73
CA ILE A 87 -7.57 -13.43 -7.88
C ILE A 87 -7.17 -14.02 -6.53
N SER A 88 -7.61 -15.26 -6.30
CA SER A 88 -7.37 -15.98 -5.04
C SER A 88 -6.05 -16.76 -5.01
N ASN A 89 -5.40 -16.96 -6.16
CA ASN A 89 -4.13 -17.69 -6.26
C ASN A 89 -3.02 -16.79 -6.82
N PHE A 90 -2.20 -16.24 -5.92
CA PHE A 90 -1.04 -15.41 -6.28
C PHE A 90 -0.07 -16.08 -7.23
N SER A 91 0.17 -17.41 -7.12
CA SER A 91 1.14 -18.11 -7.98
C SER A 91 0.81 -18.02 -9.47
N LYS A 92 -0.47 -17.84 -9.83
CA LYS A 92 -0.89 -17.65 -11.23
C LYS A 92 -0.45 -16.31 -11.83
N ILE A 93 -0.20 -15.32 -10.96
CA ILE A 93 0.13 -13.94 -11.35
C ILE A 93 1.50 -13.48 -10.83
N ALA A 94 2.21 -14.29 -10.07
CA ALA A 94 3.49 -13.92 -9.46
C ALA A 94 4.51 -13.39 -10.47
N CYS A 95 4.54 -13.97 -11.69
CA CYS A 95 5.41 -13.52 -12.77
C CYS A 95 5.12 -12.08 -13.25
N CYS A 96 3.92 -11.55 -13.03
CA CYS A 96 3.54 -10.19 -13.41
C CYS A 96 4.16 -9.11 -12.51
N PHE A 97 4.75 -9.50 -11.37
CA PHE A 97 5.26 -8.57 -10.36
C PHE A 97 6.79 -8.57 -10.25
N THR A 98 7.49 -9.40 -11.01
CA THR A 98 8.94 -9.59 -10.89
C THR A 98 9.74 -8.32 -11.18
N SER A 99 9.33 -7.51 -12.16
CA SER A 99 9.98 -6.25 -12.49
C SER A 99 9.44 -5.04 -11.71
N MET A 100 8.31 -5.19 -11.02
CA MET A 100 7.61 -4.09 -10.37
C MET A 100 8.48 -3.40 -9.31
N GLY A 101 9.06 -4.16 -8.37
CA GLY A 101 9.91 -3.59 -7.32
C GLY A 101 11.09 -2.77 -7.86
N PRO A 102 11.93 -3.33 -8.73
CA PRO A 102 13.02 -2.61 -9.39
C PRO A 102 12.57 -1.38 -10.19
N GLU A 103 11.48 -1.47 -10.96
CA GLU A 103 10.96 -0.34 -11.76
C GLU A 103 10.49 0.81 -10.84
N VAL A 104 9.77 0.50 -9.76
CA VAL A 104 9.32 1.53 -8.80
C VAL A 104 10.51 2.16 -8.07
N LYS A 105 11.50 1.35 -7.65
CA LYS A 105 12.71 1.86 -7.01
C LYS A 105 13.44 2.85 -7.92
N LYS A 106 13.57 2.53 -9.21
CA LYS A 106 14.20 3.42 -10.19
C LYS A 106 13.52 4.80 -10.24
N ILE A 107 12.19 4.83 -10.28
CA ILE A 107 11.42 6.09 -10.28
C ILE A 107 11.65 6.88 -8.98
N VAL A 108 11.63 6.21 -7.83
CA VAL A 108 11.90 6.84 -6.52
C VAL A 108 13.31 7.44 -6.48
N ASP A 109 14.32 6.69 -6.91
CA ASP A 109 15.72 7.14 -6.93
C ASP A 109 15.92 8.34 -7.89
N GLU A 110 15.30 8.29 -9.08
CA GLU A 110 15.31 9.40 -10.04
C GLU A 110 14.66 10.66 -9.45
N LYS A 111 13.52 10.49 -8.78
CA LYS A 111 12.83 11.61 -8.12
C LYS A 111 13.64 12.19 -6.96
N LEU A 112 14.33 11.36 -6.18
CA LEU A 112 15.22 11.81 -5.12
C LEU A 112 16.40 12.63 -5.67
N LYS A 113 16.98 12.21 -6.79
CA LYS A 113 18.03 12.98 -7.50
C LYS A 113 17.48 14.31 -7.98
N SER A 114 16.34 14.33 -8.67
CA SER A 114 15.71 15.57 -9.15
C SER A 114 15.36 16.53 -8.01
N PHE A 115 14.87 16.02 -6.88
CA PHE A 115 14.60 16.81 -5.69
C PHE A 115 15.87 17.46 -5.15
N THR A 116 16.96 16.69 -5.00
CA THR A 116 18.25 17.18 -4.51
C THR A 116 18.83 18.27 -5.43
N SER A 117 18.74 18.07 -6.74
CA SER A 117 19.15 19.06 -7.75
C SER A 117 18.32 20.33 -7.66
N CYS A 118 16.99 20.22 -7.52
CA CYS A 118 16.10 21.37 -7.35
C CYS A 118 16.45 22.18 -6.10
N LYS A 119 16.71 21.51 -4.96
CA LYS A 119 17.08 22.14 -3.69
C LYS A 119 18.37 22.95 -3.73
N SER A 120 19.23 22.70 -4.71
CA SER A 120 20.48 23.45 -4.87
C SER A 120 20.26 24.86 -5.46
N SER A 121 19.03 25.18 -5.87
CA SER A 121 18.67 26.48 -6.45
C SER A 121 18.26 27.50 -5.38
N LYS A 122 18.60 28.77 -5.60
CA LYS A 122 18.50 29.87 -4.60
C LYS A 122 17.06 30.17 -4.13
N ASP A 123 16.06 29.89 -4.96
CA ASP A 123 14.62 30.16 -4.68
C ASP A 123 13.78 28.89 -4.51
N SER A 124 14.44 27.76 -4.26
CA SER A 124 13.79 26.46 -4.14
C SER A 124 13.18 26.25 -2.74
N THR A 125 12.02 25.59 -2.70
CA THR A 125 11.41 25.13 -1.45
C THR A 125 11.12 23.64 -1.56
N ASP A 126 11.09 22.94 -0.43
CA ASP A 126 10.81 21.49 -0.40
C ASP A 126 9.49 21.16 -1.09
N SER A 127 8.44 21.96 -0.87
CA SER A 127 7.15 21.79 -1.55
C SER A 127 7.26 21.92 -3.07
N LYS A 128 7.97 22.97 -3.56
CA LYS A 128 8.17 23.19 -5.00
C LYS A 128 8.98 22.07 -5.64
N CYS A 129 10.04 21.62 -4.98
CA CYS A 129 10.91 20.55 -5.50
C CYS A 129 10.27 19.16 -5.45
N SER A 130 9.31 18.97 -4.54
CA SER A 130 8.58 17.69 -4.42
C SER A 130 7.52 17.54 -5.50
N GLN A 131 6.84 18.62 -5.87
CA GLN A 131 5.77 18.60 -6.88
C GLN A 131 6.37 18.55 -8.30
N ASP A 132 6.49 17.35 -8.86
CA ASP A 132 6.76 17.12 -10.28
C ASP A 132 5.58 16.35 -10.85
N SER A 133 5.09 16.76 -12.02
CA SER A 133 3.89 16.19 -12.64
C SER A 133 4.12 14.82 -13.29
N SER A 134 5.38 14.38 -13.48
CA SER A 134 5.69 13.18 -14.26
C SER A 134 5.63 11.86 -13.48
N THR A 135 5.86 11.88 -12.16
CA THR A 135 5.99 10.66 -11.33
C THR A 135 4.73 9.79 -11.35
N GLY A 136 3.54 10.39 -11.25
CA GLY A 136 2.28 9.64 -11.32
C GLY A 136 2.13 8.90 -12.64
N GLY A 137 2.45 9.55 -13.76
CA GLY A 137 2.41 8.94 -15.09
C GLY A 137 3.40 7.79 -15.26
N GLN A 138 4.58 7.85 -14.63
CA GLN A 138 5.53 6.73 -14.63
C GLN A 138 4.98 5.52 -13.87
N PHE A 139 4.29 5.75 -12.74
CA PHE A 139 3.61 4.67 -12.02
C PHE A 139 2.42 4.10 -12.78
N ASP A 140 1.66 4.93 -13.50
CA ASP A 140 0.57 4.47 -14.37
C ASP A 140 1.06 3.52 -15.47
N GLN A 141 2.27 3.73 -16.01
CA GLN A 141 2.87 2.81 -16.97
C GLN A 141 3.16 1.44 -16.35
N ILE A 142 3.70 1.39 -15.12
CA ILE A 142 3.92 0.14 -14.39
C ILE A 142 2.58 -0.57 -14.14
N THR A 143 1.59 0.18 -13.65
CA THR A 143 0.24 -0.32 -13.40
C THR A 143 -0.40 -0.92 -14.64
N SER A 144 -0.26 -0.26 -15.79
CA SER A 144 -0.82 -0.73 -17.05
C SER A 144 -0.21 -2.07 -17.46
N LYS A 145 1.12 -2.20 -17.40
CA LYS A 145 1.82 -3.48 -17.67
C LYS A 145 1.35 -4.61 -16.75
N ILE A 146 1.18 -4.31 -15.45
CA ILE A 146 0.68 -5.30 -14.47
C ILE A 146 -0.76 -5.70 -14.82
N LYS A 147 -1.64 -4.74 -15.06
CA LYS A 147 -3.04 -4.98 -15.42
C LYS A 147 -3.15 -5.85 -16.68
N GLU A 148 -2.36 -5.56 -17.70
CA GLU A 148 -2.29 -6.35 -18.93
C GLU A 148 -1.80 -7.78 -18.67
N CYS A 149 -0.70 -7.94 -17.93
CA CYS A 149 -0.17 -9.25 -17.58
C CYS A 149 -1.19 -10.06 -16.78
N VAL A 150 -1.77 -9.49 -15.72
CA VAL A 150 -2.77 -10.13 -14.88
C VAL A 150 -4.00 -10.53 -15.69
N SER A 151 -4.50 -9.63 -16.55
CA SER A 151 -5.66 -9.90 -17.41
C SER A 151 -5.39 -11.05 -18.39
N SER A 152 -4.18 -11.13 -18.95
CA SER A 152 -3.78 -12.22 -19.85
C SER A 152 -3.76 -13.59 -19.14
N LYS A 153 -3.35 -13.63 -17.87
CA LYS A 153 -3.33 -14.86 -17.06
C LYS A 153 -4.72 -15.26 -16.56
N ALA A 154 -5.60 -14.29 -16.33
CA ALA A 154 -7.00 -14.54 -15.97
C ALA A 154 -7.80 -15.15 -17.14
N LYS A 155 -7.55 -14.69 -18.37
CA LYS A 155 -8.25 -15.16 -19.59
C LYS A 155 -7.78 -16.53 -20.10
N GLY A 156 -6.57 -16.97 -19.74
CA GLY A 156 -5.99 -18.24 -20.21
C GLY A 156 -6.49 -19.52 -19.52
N ASN A 157 -7.54 -19.46 -18.68
CA ASN A 157 -8.18 -20.66 -18.09
C ASN A 157 -9.55 -20.97 -18.74
N LYS A 158 -9.75 -20.59 -20.00
CA LYS A 158 -11.00 -20.85 -20.73
C LYS A 158 -10.78 -21.86 -21.85
#